data_AF-A0A0W0GDR1-F1
#
_entry.id   AF-A0A0W0GDR1-F1
#
_cell.length_a   1.000
_cell.length_b   1.000
_cell.length_c   1.000
_cell.angle_alpha   90.00
_cell.angle_beta   90.00
_cell.angle_gamma   90.00
#
_symmetry.space_group_name_H-M   'P 1'
#
loop_
_entity.id
_entity.type
_entity.pdbx_description
1 polymer ?
#
loop_
_entity_poly.entity_id
_entity_poly.type
_entity_poly.pdbx_seq_one_letter_code
_entity_poly.pdbx_strand_id
1 'polypeptide(L)'
;AGVDTEDKFKAELPPELVVILQQNLNIGYSEEAEQEQPVFGYLLGWMLLFDLFIDTSLKVRSAYVDQLRNLEIISTHFIPTILGLLGVDRGIPKAFKLDVWAVEEYYVPFYEPGTSFSLRVLAGHLYYRALLTIPSIIYSWVLDCKDRQLSSAIGTYTSSYFSPVIIKAELAHVKSPEAISELADDNLTIKVASSVNEVAAAYLVDEHQLEIKIKIPNDWPLHRIEIRDVKRVGVDENRWRAWILAVQQTMWAQNGRIVDGLALFKKNVTLHFEGQVECAICYSIISVMDGSLPKKRCRTCKNRFHAACLYRWINTSHSSSCPLCRSDILH
;
A
#
# COMPACT_ATOMS: atom_id res chain seq x y z
N ALA A 1 38.75 -7.61 17.72
CA ALA A 1 37.56 -7.06 18.39
C ALA A 1 36.55 -6.72 17.30
N GLY A 2 35.55 -7.58 17.10
CA GLY A 2 34.43 -7.26 16.23
C GLY A 2 33.61 -6.18 16.92
N VAL A 3 33.37 -5.06 16.23
CA VAL A 3 32.45 -4.05 16.72
C VAL A 3 31.05 -4.60 16.45
N ASP A 4 30.38 -5.07 17.51
CA ASP A 4 28.95 -5.31 17.51
C ASP A 4 28.25 -4.01 17.09
N THR A 5 27.84 -3.94 15.84
CA THR A 5 27.00 -2.86 15.31
C THR A 5 25.53 -3.30 15.32
N GLU A 6 25.09 -3.85 16.46
CA GLU A 6 23.67 -4.13 16.74
C GLU A 6 23.07 -3.10 17.71
N ASP A 7 23.41 -1.82 17.56
CA ASP A 7 22.47 -0.81 18.04
C ASP A 7 21.21 -0.94 17.18
N LYS A 8 20.18 -1.56 17.75
CA LYS A 8 18.84 -1.65 17.18
C LYS A 8 18.27 -0.24 17.07
N PHE A 9 18.64 0.46 16.00
CA PHE A 9 18.04 1.74 15.65
C PHE A 9 16.53 1.52 15.48
N LYS A 10 15.77 2.02 16.44
CA LYS A 10 14.32 2.03 16.43
C LYS A 10 13.90 3.44 16.04
N ALA A 11 13.42 3.59 14.82
CA ALA A 11 12.88 4.86 14.38
C ALA A 11 11.53 5.08 15.06
N GLU A 12 11.41 6.19 15.79
CA GLU A 12 10.19 6.58 16.49
C GLU A 12 9.80 8.00 16.10
N LEU A 13 8.49 8.27 16.12
CA LEU A 13 7.95 9.62 15.94
C LEU A 13 8.38 10.51 17.12
N PRO A 14 8.65 11.81 16.87
CA PRO A 14 8.96 12.75 17.94
C PRO A 14 7.88 12.74 19.03
N PRO A 15 8.23 12.63 20.32
CA PRO A 15 7.25 12.48 21.40
C PRO A 15 6.32 13.70 21.52
N GLU A 16 6.83 14.90 21.28
CA GLU A 16 6.04 16.13 21.28
C GLU A 16 4.96 16.10 20.20
N LEU A 17 5.31 15.57 19.01
CA LEU A 17 4.35 15.39 17.93
C LEU A 17 3.28 14.38 18.32
N VAL A 18 3.66 13.25 18.93
CA VAL A 18 2.70 12.24 19.41
C VAL A 18 1.69 12.85 20.38
N VAL A 19 2.15 13.69 21.32
CA VAL A 19 1.27 14.40 22.27
C VAL A 19 0.27 15.30 21.53
N ILE A 20 0.71 16.04 20.50
CA ILE A 20 -0.18 16.88 19.69
C ILE A 20 -1.24 16.03 18.98
N LEU A 21 -0.83 14.92 18.36
CA LEU A 21 -1.73 14.06 17.57
C LEU A 21 -2.80 13.35 18.42
N GLN A 22 -2.54 13.18 19.72
CA GLN A 22 -3.45 12.57 20.69
C GLN A 22 -4.40 13.56 21.37
N GLN A 23 -4.34 14.85 21.00
CA GLN A 23 -5.28 15.84 21.53
C GLN A 23 -6.71 15.52 21.09
N ASN A 24 -7.64 15.56 22.04
CA ASN A 24 -9.06 15.49 21.76
C ASN A 24 -9.59 16.91 21.59
N LEU A 25 -9.78 17.30 20.33
CA LEU A 25 -10.44 18.57 20.03
C LEU A 25 -11.94 18.41 20.22
N ASN A 26 -12.53 19.27 21.04
CA ASN A 26 -13.98 19.43 21.03
C ASN A 26 -14.33 20.22 19.77
N ILE A 27 -14.54 19.51 18.66
CA ILE A 27 -15.03 20.09 17.41
C ILE A 27 -16.52 20.35 17.62
N GLY A 28 -16.82 21.32 18.50
CA GLY A 28 -18.15 21.86 18.65
C GLY A 28 -18.55 22.46 17.30
N TYR A 29 -19.78 22.22 16.88
CA TYR A 29 -20.29 22.72 15.60
C TYR A 29 -20.44 24.26 15.56
N SER A 30 -19.93 24.99 16.56
CA SER A 30 -20.01 26.45 16.58
C SER A 30 -18.98 27.01 15.61
N GLU A 31 -19.45 27.85 14.69
CA GLU A 31 -18.65 28.67 13.77
C GLU A 31 -17.92 29.81 14.52
N GLU A 32 -17.50 29.54 15.76
CA GLU A 32 -16.83 30.50 16.61
C GLU A 32 -15.35 30.48 16.28
N ALA A 33 -14.83 31.63 15.82
CA ALA A 33 -13.42 31.83 15.46
C ALA A 33 -12.42 31.41 16.57
N GLU A 34 -12.87 31.37 17.83
CA GLU A 34 -12.05 30.95 18.98
C GLU A 34 -11.70 29.46 18.97
N GLN A 35 -12.52 28.59 18.37
CA GLN A 35 -12.23 27.15 18.25
C GLN A 35 -11.39 26.81 17.02
N GLU A 36 -11.23 27.75 16.08
CA GLU A 36 -10.56 27.51 14.80
C GLU A 36 -9.04 27.37 14.95
N GLN A 37 -8.40 28.25 15.73
CA GLN A 37 -6.94 28.25 15.88
C GLN A 37 -6.38 26.96 16.49
N PRO A 38 -6.96 26.40 17.59
CA PRO A 38 -6.51 25.11 18.12
C PRO A 38 -6.67 23.97 17.11
N VAL A 39 -7.77 23.96 16.35
CA VAL A 39 -8.01 22.94 15.31
C VAL A 39 -7.00 23.06 14.18
N PHE A 40 -6.71 24.28 13.71
CA PHE A 40 -5.70 24.51 12.68
C PHE A 40 -4.32 24.02 13.14
N GLY A 41 -3.89 24.38 14.35
CA GLY A 41 -2.60 23.92 14.90
C GLY A 41 -2.50 22.40 15.01
N TYR A 42 -3.59 21.73 15.41
CA TYR A 42 -3.68 20.27 15.43
C TYR A 42 -3.58 19.65 14.03
N LEU A 43 -4.27 20.21 13.04
CA LEU A 43 -4.19 19.75 11.64
C LEU A 43 -2.79 19.94 11.05
N LEU A 44 -2.06 20.99 11.45
CA LEU A 44 -0.64 21.14 11.10
C LEU A 44 0.23 20.04 11.71
N GLY A 45 -0.10 19.54 12.91
CA GLY A 45 0.55 18.36 13.48
C GLY A 45 0.41 17.13 12.57
N TRP A 46 -0.77 16.89 12.00
CA TRP A 46 -0.97 15.83 11.02
C TRP A 46 -0.21 16.05 9.73
N MET A 47 -0.09 17.30 9.27
CA MET A 47 0.75 17.64 8.12
C MET A 47 2.21 17.24 8.36
N LEU A 48 2.76 17.64 9.52
CA LEU A 48 4.12 17.29 9.92
C LEU A 48 4.31 15.78 10.00
N LEU A 49 3.35 15.04 10.58
CA LEU A 49 3.40 13.58 10.60
C LEU A 49 3.55 13.03 9.18
N PHE A 50 2.70 13.44 8.24
CA PHE A 50 2.78 12.91 6.89
C PHE A 50 4.06 13.37 6.18
N ASP A 51 4.62 14.54 6.49
CA ASP A 51 5.87 15.03 5.91
C ASP A 51 7.07 14.17 6.35
N LEU A 52 7.04 13.60 7.56
CA LEU A 52 8.04 12.62 8.01
C LEU A 52 8.09 11.34 7.17
N PHE A 53 7.07 11.07 6.34
CA PHE A 53 7.01 9.93 5.43
C PHE A 53 7.55 10.22 4.01
N ILE A 54 7.89 11.48 3.72
CA ILE A 54 8.48 11.88 2.44
C ILE A 54 9.93 11.38 2.40
N ASP A 55 10.31 10.72 1.30
CA ASP A 55 11.66 10.17 1.04
C ASP A 55 12.24 9.26 2.14
N THR A 56 11.37 8.72 3.00
CA THR A 56 11.77 7.88 4.11
C THR A 56 12.05 6.45 3.66
N SER A 57 13.14 5.87 4.17
CA SER A 57 13.44 4.44 3.95
C SER A 57 12.29 3.53 4.40
N LEU A 58 12.14 2.39 3.74
CA LEU A 58 11.11 1.39 4.08
C LEU A 58 11.15 0.98 5.56
N LYS A 59 12.35 0.81 6.15
CA LYS A 59 12.52 0.44 7.56
C LYS A 59 11.92 1.48 8.51
N VAL A 60 12.18 2.76 8.25
CA VAL A 60 11.66 3.87 9.07
C VAL A 60 10.15 4.03 8.87
N ARG A 61 9.68 3.95 7.62
CA ARG A 61 8.25 3.98 7.28
C ARG A 61 7.48 2.89 8.03
N SER A 62 7.97 1.64 8.00
CA SER A 62 7.34 0.54 8.74
C SER A 62 7.32 0.80 10.24
N ALA A 63 8.41 1.31 10.82
CA ALA A 63 8.46 1.62 12.25
C ALA A 63 7.44 2.70 12.66
N TYR A 64 7.26 3.76 11.84
CA TYR A 64 6.24 4.77 12.07
C TYR A 64 4.81 4.21 11.94
N VAL A 65 4.54 3.40 10.91
CA VAL A 65 3.23 2.74 10.74
C VAL A 65 2.91 1.83 11.92
N ASP A 66 3.89 1.06 12.39
CA ASP A 66 3.74 0.17 13.55
C ASP A 66 3.47 0.98 14.82
N GLN A 67 4.18 2.08 15.03
CA GLN A 67 3.93 2.97 16.17
C GLN A 67 2.52 3.58 16.12
N LEU A 68 2.10 4.11 14.96
CA LEU A 68 0.75 4.67 14.77
C LEU A 68 -0.34 3.62 15.02
N ARG A 69 -0.12 2.38 14.58
CA ARG A 69 -1.03 1.25 14.81
C ARG A 69 -1.10 0.86 16.28
N ASN A 70 0.04 0.72 16.95
CA ASN A 70 0.11 0.30 18.36
C ASN A 70 -0.51 1.34 19.31
N LEU A 71 -0.40 2.63 18.96
CA LEU A 71 -1.00 3.72 19.74
C LEU A 71 -2.45 4.02 19.33
N GLU A 72 -2.97 3.35 18.30
CA GLU A 72 -4.32 3.54 17.73
C GLU A 72 -4.68 4.97 17.31
N ILE A 73 -3.68 5.87 17.17
CA ILE A 73 -3.89 7.32 17.04
C ILE A 73 -4.73 7.67 15.80
N ILE A 74 -4.55 6.92 14.71
CA ILE A 74 -5.31 7.13 13.47
C ILE A 74 -6.79 6.84 13.68
N SER A 75 -7.10 5.73 14.34
CA SER A 75 -8.47 5.26 14.56
C SER A 75 -9.22 6.12 15.58
N THR A 76 -8.52 6.57 16.63
CA THR A 76 -9.12 7.30 17.76
C THR A 76 -9.18 8.80 17.55
N HIS A 77 -8.16 9.41 16.92
CA HIS A 77 -8.05 10.86 16.82
C HIS A 77 -8.17 11.37 15.38
N PHE A 78 -7.44 10.78 14.43
CA PHE A 78 -7.40 11.29 13.05
C PHE A 78 -8.74 11.12 12.33
N ILE A 79 -9.19 9.87 12.15
CA ILE A 79 -10.35 9.57 11.30
C ILE A 79 -11.61 10.28 11.82
N PRO A 80 -11.97 10.21 13.11
CA PRO A 80 -13.17 10.91 13.61
C PRO A 80 -13.11 12.42 13.38
N THR A 81 -11.95 13.05 13.62
CA THR A 81 -11.74 14.49 13.40
C THR A 81 -11.93 14.87 11.94
N ILE A 82 -11.27 14.16 11.03
CA ILE A 82 -11.32 14.43 9.60
C ILE A 82 -12.73 14.22 9.05
N LEU A 83 -13.40 13.13 9.43
CA LEU A 83 -14.77 12.85 8.98
C LEU A 83 -15.77 13.88 9.52
N GLY A 84 -15.60 14.33 10.77
CA GLY A 84 -16.44 15.37 11.38
C GLY A 84 -16.28 16.74 10.69
N LEU A 85 -15.04 17.16 10.44
CA LEU A 85 -14.74 18.40 9.71
C LEU A 85 -15.34 18.40 8.29
N LEU A 86 -15.20 17.27 7.59
CA LEU A 86 -15.76 17.06 6.26
C LEU A 86 -17.27 16.78 6.28
N GLY A 87 -17.87 16.51 7.44
CA GLY A 87 -19.28 16.18 7.59
C GLY A 87 -19.71 14.84 6.97
N VAL A 88 -18.75 13.94 6.70
CA VAL A 88 -19.01 12.62 6.11
C VAL A 88 -19.74 11.71 7.10
N ASP A 89 -19.46 11.88 8.40
CA ASP A 89 -20.12 11.21 9.52
C ASP A 89 -21.64 11.47 9.59
N ARG A 90 -22.10 12.57 8.98
CA ARG A 90 -23.51 12.98 8.91
C ARG A 90 -24.18 12.61 7.58
N GLY A 91 -23.47 11.88 6.72
CA GLY A 91 -23.93 11.41 5.42
C GLY A 91 -23.58 12.35 4.26
N ILE A 92 -23.49 11.77 3.05
CA ILE A 92 -23.08 12.45 1.81
C ILE A 92 -23.84 13.76 1.49
N PRO A 93 -25.16 13.89 1.75
CA PRO A 93 -25.85 15.17 1.51
C PRO A 93 -25.35 16.33 2.38
N LYS A 94 -24.82 16.04 3.58
CA LYS A 94 -24.29 17.04 4.52
C LYS A 94 -22.77 17.19 4.45
N ALA A 95 -22.10 16.30 3.71
CA ALA A 95 -20.66 16.35 3.53
C ALA A 95 -20.25 17.59 2.71
N PHE A 96 -19.14 18.21 3.12
CA PHE A 96 -18.51 19.31 2.41
C PHE A 96 -18.14 18.90 0.99
N LYS A 97 -18.32 19.81 0.03
CA LYS A 97 -18.11 19.51 -1.40
C LYS A 97 -16.73 19.98 -1.81
N LEU A 98 -15.88 19.02 -2.19
CA LEU A 98 -14.49 19.28 -2.60
C LEU A 98 -14.36 19.57 -4.10
N ASP A 99 -15.46 19.68 -4.85
CA ASP A 99 -15.50 19.77 -6.32
C ASP A 99 -14.62 20.87 -6.93
N VAL A 100 -14.43 21.99 -6.23
CA VAL A 100 -13.63 23.14 -6.71
C VAL A 100 -12.21 23.17 -6.12
N TRP A 101 -11.83 22.17 -5.32
CA TRP A 101 -10.58 22.14 -4.58
C TRP A 101 -9.70 20.97 -5.05
N ALA A 102 -8.45 21.26 -5.40
CA ALA A 102 -7.44 20.22 -5.58
C ALA A 102 -7.09 19.64 -4.20
N VAL A 103 -7.34 18.34 -4.00
CA VAL A 103 -7.03 17.68 -2.71
C VAL A 103 -5.56 17.28 -2.61
N GLU A 104 -4.89 17.18 -3.75
CA GLU A 104 -3.49 16.77 -3.89
C GLU A 104 -2.47 17.86 -3.56
N GLU A 105 -2.89 19.12 -3.59
CA GLU A 105 -2.04 20.28 -3.38
C GLU A 105 -2.61 21.16 -2.27
N TYR A 106 -1.75 21.55 -1.32
CA TYR A 106 -2.14 22.45 -0.25
C TYR A 106 -0.98 23.33 0.16
N TYR A 107 -1.23 24.63 0.31
CA TYR A 107 -0.24 25.63 0.68
C TYR A 107 -0.68 26.32 1.96
N VAL A 108 0.00 26.02 3.07
CA VAL A 108 -0.26 26.63 4.39
C VAL A 108 -0.29 28.17 4.36
N PRO A 109 0.57 28.87 3.59
CA PRO A 109 0.51 30.34 3.50
C PRO A 109 -0.81 30.90 2.94
N PHE A 110 -1.61 30.10 2.24
CA PHE A 110 -2.92 30.49 1.70
C PHE A 110 -4.08 30.07 2.61
N TYR A 111 -3.81 29.67 3.86
CA TYR A 111 -4.86 29.47 4.85
C TYR A 111 -5.50 30.82 5.21
N GLU A 112 -6.83 30.90 5.12
CA GLU A 112 -7.62 32.10 5.42
C GLU A 112 -8.46 31.87 6.69
N PRO A 113 -8.04 32.44 7.85
CA PRO A 113 -8.78 32.29 9.09
C PRO A 113 -10.18 32.90 9.01
N GLY A 114 -11.14 32.31 9.74
CA GLY A 114 -12.51 32.81 9.85
C GLY A 114 -13.41 32.44 8.66
N THR A 115 -12.90 31.68 7.69
CA THR A 115 -13.71 31.16 6.60
C THR A 115 -14.30 29.79 6.95
N SER A 116 -15.49 29.50 6.44
CA SER A 116 -16.15 28.21 6.68
C SER A 116 -15.48 27.05 5.93
N PHE A 117 -14.58 27.29 4.97
CA PHE A 117 -13.99 26.23 4.15
C PHE A 117 -12.54 25.90 4.49
N SER A 118 -11.74 26.81 5.06
CA SER A 118 -10.29 26.60 5.20
C SER A 118 -9.91 25.35 5.99
N LEU A 119 -10.53 25.10 7.15
CA LEU A 119 -10.30 23.86 7.91
C LEU A 119 -10.76 22.61 7.14
N ARG A 120 -11.82 22.72 6.34
CA ARG A 120 -12.39 21.58 5.58
C ARG A 120 -11.54 21.21 4.39
N VAL A 121 -10.98 22.20 3.69
CA VAL A 121 -10.02 22.00 2.59
C VAL A 121 -8.73 21.37 3.13
N LEU A 122 -8.21 21.87 4.26
CA LEU A 122 -7.06 21.27 4.93
C LEU A 122 -7.35 19.82 5.37
N ALA A 123 -8.51 19.56 5.98
CA ALA A 123 -8.91 18.20 6.34
C ALA A 123 -9.02 17.28 5.12
N GLY A 124 -9.53 17.79 4.00
CA GLY A 124 -9.54 17.10 2.72
C GLY A 124 -8.13 16.71 2.27
N HIS A 125 -7.20 17.67 2.24
CA HIS A 125 -5.81 17.39 1.89
C HIS A 125 -5.14 16.36 2.83
N LEU A 126 -5.38 16.46 4.14
CA LEU A 126 -4.85 15.49 5.10
C LEU A 126 -5.44 14.09 4.89
N TYR A 127 -6.72 13.98 4.54
CA TYR A 127 -7.32 12.70 4.18
C TYR A 127 -6.68 12.11 2.92
N TYR A 128 -6.44 12.93 1.89
CA TYR A 128 -5.68 12.53 0.70
C TYR A 128 -4.28 12.00 1.06
N ARG A 129 -3.53 12.74 1.89
CA ARG A 129 -2.22 12.33 2.40
C ARG A 129 -2.31 10.98 3.15
N ALA A 130 -3.31 10.80 4.00
CA ALA A 130 -3.50 9.55 4.74
C ALA A 130 -3.76 8.35 3.81
N LEU A 131 -4.57 8.53 2.78
CA LEU A 131 -4.85 7.50 1.77
C LEU A 131 -3.58 7.09 1.00
N LEU A 132 -2.61 7.99 0.82
CA LEU A 132 -1.33 7.68 0.16
C LEU A 132 -0.28 7.12 1.11
N THR A 133 -0.23 7.61 2.35
CA THR A 133 0.87 7.34 3.28
C THR A 133 0.61 6.12 4.15
N ILE A 134 -0.64 5.94 4.60
CA ILE A 134 -1.06 4.88 5.52
C ILE A 134 -2.36 4.16 5.07
N PRO A 135 -2.52 3.80 3.79
CA PRO A 135 -3.77 3.22 3.29
C PRO A 135 -4.18 1.94 4.03
N SER A 136 -3.22 1.14 4.51
CA SER A 136 -3.52 -0.10 5.23
C SER A 136 -4.25 0.13 6.56
N ILE A 137 -3.97 1.25 7.24
CA ILE A 137 -4.68 1.61 8.49
C ILE A 137 -6.08 2.12 8.16
N ILE A 138 -6.21 3.01 7.16
CA ILE A 138 -7.51 3.53 6.71
C ILE A 138 -8.41 2.40 6.22
N TYR A 139 -7.87 1.51 5.37
CA TYR A 139 -8.56 0.32 4.89
C TYR A 139 -9.08 -0.54 6.04
N SER A 140 -8.22 -0.87 7.02
CA SER A 140 -8.63 -1.69 8.18
C SER A 140 -9.76 -1.02 8.95
N TRP A 141 -9.64 0.28 9.21
CA TRP A 141 -10.66 1.01 9.95
C TRP A 141 -12.02 1.02 9.22
N VAL A 142 -12.03 1.24 7.90
CA VAL A 142 -13.26 1.23 7.09
C VAL A 142 -13.86 -0.18 7.01
N LEU A 143 -13.01 -1.21 6.89
CA LEU A 143 -13.42 -2.61 6.87
C LEU A 143 -14.05 -3.04 8.21
N ASP A 144 -13.47 -2.61 9.32
CA ASP A 144 -13.90 -2.94 10.68
C ASP A 144 -15.05 -2.03 11.18
N CYS A 145 -15.45 -1.03 10.38
CA CYS A 145 -16.51 -0.10 10.71
C CYS A 145 -17.88 -0.80 10.79
N LYS A 146 -18.47 -0.83 11.98
CA LYS A 146 -19.78 -1.46 12.23
C LYS A 146 -20.95 -0.66 11.65
N ASP A 147 -20.80 0.66 11.53
CA ASP A 147 -21.80 1.53 10.93
C ASP A 147 -21.70 1.44 9.40
N ARG A 148 -22.64 0.69 8.80
CA ARG A 148 -22.70 0.49 7.35
C ARG A 148 -23.02 1.78 6.58
N GLN A 149 -23.80 2.69 7.18
CA GLN A 149 -24.12 3.96 6.52
C GLN A 149 -22.88 4.84 6.46
N LEU A 150 -22.12 4.91 7.56
CA LEU A 150 -20.85 5.62 7.60
C LEU A 150 -19.83 5.01 6.63
N SER A 151 -19.64 3.69 6.66
CA SER A 151 -18.72 2.99 5.75
C SER A 151 -19.07 3.24 4.27
N SER A 152 -20.36 3.20 3.92
CA SER A 152 -20.83 3.53 2.57
C SER A 152 -20.64 5.01 2.20
N ALA A 153 -20.85 5.93 3.15
CA ALA A 153 -20.60 7.36 2.95
C ALA A 153 -19.11 7.62 2.69
N ILE A 154 -18.21 6.99 3.44
CA ILE A 154 -16.76 7.10 3.22
C ILE A 154 -16.39 6.58 1.84
N GLY A 155 -16.87 5.39 1.45
CA GLY A 155 -16.61 4.83 0.11
C GLY A 155 -17.07 5.75 -1.02
N THR A 156 -18.26 6.33 -0.89
CA THR A 156 -18.82 7.27 -1.87
C THR A 156 -18.01 8.57 -1.93
N TYR A 157 -17.62 9.10 -0.77
CA TYR A 157 -16.84 10.34 -0.68
C TYR A 157 -15.44 10.17 -1.27
N THR A 158 -14.78 9.06 -0.93
CA THR A 158 -13.45 8.69 -1.43
C THR A 158 -13.44 8.47 -2.94
N SER A 159 -14.41 7.71 -3.47
CA SER A 159 -14.53 7.48 -4.91
C SER A 159 -14.84 8.75 -5.72
N SER A 160 -15.49 9.75 -5.11
CA SER A 160 -15.85 11.00 -5.77
C SER A 160 -14.67 11.98 -5.84
N TYR A 161 -13.95 12.17 -4.73
CA TYR A 161 -13.00 13.28 -4.58
C TYR A 161 -11.52 12.87 -4.54
N PHE A 162 -11.21 11.63 -4.16
CA PHE A 162 -9.84 11.22 -3.86
C PHE A 162 -9.33 10.17 -4.84
N SER A 163 -10.09 9.08 -5.01
CA SER A 163 -9.71 7.97 -5.89
C SER A 163 -9.39 8.39 -7.32
N PRO A 164 -10.14 9.31 -7.98
CA PRO A 164 -9.82 9.69 -9.36
C PRO A 164 -8.41 10.30 -9.50
N VAL A 165 -8.00 11.15 -8.55
CA VAL A 165 -6.69 11.80 -8.55
C VAL A 165 -5.58 10.78 -8.25
N ILE A 166 -5.77 9.94 -7.23
CA ILE A 166 -4.81 8.90 -6.83
C ILE A 166 -4.62 7.89 -7.96
N ILE A 167 -5.71 7.40 -8.58
CA ILE A 167 -5.67 6.47 -9.71
C ILE A 167 -4.98 7.11 -10.92
N LYS A 168 -5.33 8.36 -11.25
CA LYS A 168 -4.69 9.08 -12.37
C LYS A 168 -3.18 9.18 -12.17
N ALA A 169 -2.72 9.51 -10.96
CA ALA A 169 -1.30 9.58 -10.63
C ALA A 169 -0.62 8.21 -10.78
N GLU A 170 -1.23 7.14 -10.27
CA GLU A 170 -0.69 5.79 -10.38
C GLU A 170 -0.61 5.31 -11.85
N LEU A 171 -1.65 5.53 -12.65
CA LEU A 171 -1.67 5.18 -14.06
C LEU A 171 -0.71 6.04 -14.90
N ALA A 172 -0.48 7.30 -14.51
CA ALA A 172 0.52 8.16 -15.13
C ALA A 172 1.93 7.64 -14.83
N HIS A 173 2.18 7.17 -13.60
CA HIS A 173 3.45 6.56 -13.21
C HIS A 173 3.74 5.28 -14.01
N VAL A 174 2.74 4.42 -14.23
CA VAL A 174 2.90 3.23 -15.11
C VAL A 174 3.28 3.60 -16.55
N LYS A 175 2.89 4.79 -17.02
CA LYS A 175 3.26 5.33 -18.35
C LYS A 175 4.55 6.16 -18.34
N SER A 176 5.22 6.31 -17.21
CA SER A 176 6.40 7.16 -17.12
C SER A 176 7.57 6.53 -17.91
N PRO A 177 8.51 7.34 -18.44
CA PRO A 177 9.68 6.81 -19.14
C PRO A 177 10.49 5.82 -18.30
N GLU A 178 10.58 6.06 -17.00
CA GLU A 178 11.30 5.21 -16.05
C GLU A 178 10.61 3.84 -15.93
N ALA A 179 9.29 3.83 -15.72
CA ALA A 179 8.51 2.59 -15.64
C ALA A 179 8.53 1.81 -16.96
N ILE A 180 8.46 2.51 -18.10
CA ILE A 180 8.54 1.89 -19.42
C ILE A 180 9.92 1.26 -19.62
N SER A 181 11.01 1.94 -19.24
CA SER A 181 12.37 1.40 -19.36
C SER A 181 12.61 0.16 -18.49
N GLU A 182 11.95 0.06 -17.34
CA GLU A 182 12.05 -1.10 -16.45
C GLU A 182 11.19 -2.27 -16.95
N LEU A 183 9.95 -1.98 -17.33
CA LEU A 183 8.94 -2.98 -17.63
C LEU A 183 8.99 -3.43 -19.10
N ALA A 184 9.02 -2.51 -20.05
CA ALA A 184 8.92 -2.85 -21.46
C ALA A 184 10.27 -3.33 -22.00
N ASP A 185 10.25 -4.51 -22.62
CA ASP A 185 11.31 -5.03 -23.46
C ASP A 185 10.69 -5.81 -24.63
N ASP A 186 11.50 -6.51 -25.43
CA ASP A 186 11.03 -7.28 -26.58
C ASP A 186 9.98 -8.34 -26.20
N ASN A 187 9.94 -8.77 -24.93
CA ASN A 187 9.04 -9.80 -24.45
C ASN A 187 7.82 -9.23 -23.72
N LEU A 188 7.93 -8.12 -22.97
CA LEU A 188 6.81 -7.58 -22.19
C LEU A 188 6.20 -6.31 -22.81
N THR A 189 4.91 -6.38 -23.13
CA THR A 189 4.09 -5.23 -23.53
C THR A 189 3.12 -4.82 -22.42
N ILE A 190 3.11 -3.53 -22.06
CA ILE A 190 2.16 -2.94 -21.10
C ILE A 190 1.16 -2.04 -21.83
N LYS A 191 -0.13 -2.20 -21.53
CA LYS A 191 -1.21 -1.35 -22.04
C LYS A 191 -2.02 -0.79 -20.89
N VAL A 192 -2.24 0.52 -20.88
CA VAL A 192 -3.01 1.20 -19.82
C VAL A 192 -4.31 1.75 -20.39
N ALA A 193 -5.43 1.28 -19.86
CA ALA A 193 -6.78 1.72 -20.20
C ALA A 193 -7.33 2.64 -19.09
N SER A 194 -6.97 3.93 -19.15
CA SER A 194 -7.31 4.92 -18.12
C SER A 194 -8.81 5.17 -17.97
N SER A 195 -9.63 4.94 -18.99
CA SER A 195 -11.09 5.14 -18.92
C SER A 195 -11.82 4.11 -18.05
N VAL A 196 -11.19 2.94 -17.83
CA VAL A 196 -11.76 1.83 -17.05
C VAL A 196 -10.87 1.44 -15.86
N ASN A 197 -9.84 2.24 -15.58
CA ASN A 197 -8.86 2.01 -14.51
C ASN A 197 -8.18 0.63 -14.59
N GLU A 198 -7.79 0.20 -15.80
CA GLU A 198 -7.16 -1.10 -16.03
C GLU A 198 -5.75 -0.99 -16.62
N VAL A 199 -4.86 -1.91 -16.22
CA VAL A 199 -3.53 -2.11 -16.79
C VAL A 199 -3.42 -3.57 -17.24
N ALA A 200 -3.10 -3.80 -18.51
CA ALA A 200 -2.86 -5.12 -19.07
C ALA A 200 -1.37 -5.32 -19.33
N ALA A 201 -0.85 -6.47 -18.94
CA ALA A 201 0.53 -6.87 -19.18
C ALA A 201 0.53 -8.18 -19.96
N ALA A 202 1.15 -8.17 -21.14
CA ALA A 202 1.26 -9.30 -22.05
C ALA A 202 2.73 -9.64 -22.27
N TYR A 203 3.14 -10.83 -21.83
CA TYR A 203 4.49 -11.35 -21.98
C TYR A 203 4.51 -12.37 -23.12
N LEU A 204 5.35 -12.15 -24.13
CA LEU A 204 5.57 -13.03 -25.27
C LEU A 204 6.64 -14.07 -24.94
N VAL A 205 6.31 -15.34 -25.18
CA VAL A 205 7.21 -16.49 -25.08
C VAL A 205 7.03 -17.30 -26.34
N ASP A 206 8.09 -17.38 -27.15
CA ASP A 206 8.03 -17.94 -28.50
C ASP A 206 6.88 -17.29 -29.31
N GLU A 207 5.85 -18.05 -29.67
CA GLU A 207 4.66 -17.58 -30.40
C GLU A 207 3.42 -17.43 -29.51
N HIS A 208 3.56 -17.59 -28.19
CA HIS A 208 2.45 -17.56 -27.24
C HIS A 208 2.55 -16.36 -26.29
N GLN A 209 1.40 -15.85 -25.87
CA GLN A 209 1.32 -14.74 -24.92
C GLN A 209 0.71 -15.19 -23.59
N LEU A 210 1.38 -14.83 -22.50
CA LEU A 210 0.85 -14.85 -21.16
C LEU A 210 0.32 -13.46 -20.83
N GLU A 211 -0.90 -13.36 -20.29
CA GLU A 211 -1.55 -12.07 -20.06
C GLU A 211 -2.23 -12.02 -18.68
N ILE A 212 -1.93 -10.93 -17.96
CA ILE A 212 -2.64 -10.52 -16.74
C ILE A 212 -3.27 -9.15 -16.94
N LYS A 213 -4.41 -8.93 -16.26
CA LYS A 213 -5.06 -7.62 -16.16
C LYS A 213 -5.18 -7.19 -14.72
N ILE A 214 -4.78 -5.97 -14.43
CA ILE A 214 -4.85 -5.33 -13.12
C ILE A 214 -5.98 -4.30 -13.21
N LYS A 215 -7.04 -4.47 -12.41
CA LYS A 215 -8.18 -3.57 -12.35
C LYS A 215 -8.20 -2.84 -11.02
N ILE A 216 -8.14 -1.52 -11.09
CA ILE A 216 -8.18 -0.64 -9.92
C ILE A 216 -9.65 -0.29 -9.64
N PRO A 217 -10.16 -0.53 -8.42
CA PRO A 217 -11.54 -0.18 -8.08
C PRO A 217 -11.72 1.34 -7.99
N ASN A 218 -12.95 1.82 -8.22
CA ASN A 218 -13.25 3.26 -8.25
C ASN A 218 -13.12 3.96 -6.90
N ASP A 219 -13.05 3.20 -5.80
CA ASP A 219 -12.83 3.69 -4.44
C ASP A 219 -11.46 3.28 -3.90
N TRP A 220 -10.50 2.93 -4.76
CA TRP A 220 -9.11 2.71 -4.36
C TRP A 220 -8.55 3.95 -3.63
N PRO A 221 -7.87 3.83 -2.48
CA PRO A 221 -7.32 2.61 -1.88
C PRO A 221 -8.19 1.90 -0.81
N LEU A 222 -9.49 2.19 -0.72
CA LEU A 222 -10.39 1.52 0.24
C LEU A 222 -10.76 0.09 -0.15
N HIS A 223 -10.66 -0.25 -1.44
CA HIS A 223 -10.73 -1.62 -1.90
C HIS A 223 -9.45 -2.03 -2.62
N ARG A 224 -9.19 -3.34 -2.56
CA ARG A 224 -7.99 -3.92 -3.13
C ARG A 224 -8.08 -3.99 -4.65
N ILE A 225 -6.96 -3.76 -5.30
CA ILE A 225 -6.78 -3.94 -6.75
C ILE A 225 -7.04 -5.40 -7.12
N GLU A 226 -7.88 -5.65 -8.11
CA GLU A 226 -8.15 -6.99 -8.63
C GLU A 226 -7.11 -7.36 -9.69
N ILE A 227 -6.58 -8.59 -9.64
CA ILE A 227 -5.76 -9.14 -10.72
C ILE A 227 -6.55 -10.28 -11.37
N ARG A 228 -6.77 -10.16 -12.67
CA ARG A 228 -7.48 -11.13 -13.51
C ARG A 228 -6.49 -11.87 -14.38
N ASP A 229 -6.62 -13.19 -14.40
CA ASP A 229 -5.94 -14.07 -15.35
C ASP A 229 -6.67 -14.03 -16.70
N VAL A 230 -5.96 -13.64 -17.75
CA VAL A 230 -6.55 -13.56 -19.09
C VAL A 230 -6.08 -14.72 -19.95
N LYS A 231 -4.77 -14.95 -19.98
CA LYS A 231 -4.18 -16.00 -20.80
C LYS A 231 -2.98 -16.63 -20.09
N ARG A 232 -3.04 -17.94 -19.87
CA ARG A 232 -1.98 -18.75 -19.26
C ARG A 232 -1.52 -19.78 -20.29
N VAL A 233 -0.27 -19.72 -20.73
CA VAL A 233 0.32 -20.69 -21.66
C VAL A 233 1.65 -21.19 -21.11
N GLY A 234 1.89 -22.50 -21.16
CA GLY A 234 3.17 -23.10 -20.76
C GLY A 234 3.46 -23.11 -19.26
N VAL A 235 2.52 -22.69 -18.41
CA VAL A 235 2.70 -22.58 -16.95
C VAL A 235 1.59 -23.34 -16.23
N ASP A 236 1.96 -24.11 -15.20
CA ASP A 236 1.00 -24.83 -14.37
C ASP A 236 0.15 -23.87 -13.50
N GLU A 237 -1.00 -24.35 -13.08
CA GLU A 237 -1.98 -23.54 -12.37
C GLU A 237 -1.50 -23.05 -11.00
N ASN A 238 -0.76 -23.88 -10.27
CA ASN A 238 -0.31 -23.56 -8.93
C ASN A 238 0.78 -22.49 -8.98
N ARG A 239 1.72 -22.62 -9.92
CA ARG A 239 2.75 -21.60 -10.16
C ARG A 239 2.13 -20.29 -10.62
N TRP A 240 1.18 -20.33 -11.55
CA TRP A 240 0.49 -19.11 -11.98
C TRP A 240 -0.22 -18.41 -10.82
N ARG A 241 -1.02 -19.15 -10.03
CA ARG A 241 -1.66 -18.60 -8.83
C ARG A 241 -0.66 -18.01 -7.84
N ALA A 242 0.48 -18.68 -7.63
CA ALA A 242 1.52 -18.19 -6.76
C ALA A 242 2.15 -16.88 -7.24
N TRP A 243 2.36 -16.72 -8.55
CA TRP A 243 2.83 -15.46 -9.13
C TRP A 243 1.80 -14.35 -8.95
N ILE A 244 0.52 -14.61 -9.23
CA ILE A 244 -0.55 -13.62 -9.03
C ILE A 244 -0.64 -13.18 -7.56
N LEU A 245 -0.58 -14.14 -6.63
CA LEU A 245 -0.55 -13.85 -5.20
C LEU A 245 0.69 -13.04 -4.80
N ALA A 246 1.85 -13.33 -5.38
CA ALA A 246 3.07 -12.57 -5.12
C ALA A 246 2.94 -11.11 -5.59
N VAL A 247 2.40 -10.90 -6.79
CA VAL A 247 2.11 -9.55 -7.33
C VAL A 247 1.13 -8.80 -6.43
N GLN A 248 0.04 -9.44 -6.00
CA GLN A 248 -0.92 -8.86 -5.06
C GLN A 248 -0.26 -8.47 -3.72
N GLN A 249 0.57 -9.36 -3.17
CA GLN A 249 1.29 -9.10 -1.92
C GLN A 249 2.26 -7.94 -2.04
N THR A 250 2.99 -7.81 -3.14
CA THR A 250 3.92 -6.69 -3.37
C THR A 250 3.18 -5.35 -3.38
N MET A 251 2.00 -5.27 -4.00
CA MET A 251 1.22 -4.03 -4.01
C MET A 251 0.63 -3.70 -2.62
N TRP A 252 0.19 -4.70 -1.84
CA TRP A 252 -0.53 -4.45 -0.58
C TRP A 252 0.34 -4.42 0.68
N ALA A 253 1.42 -5.19 0.75
CA ALA A 253 2.17 -5.39 1.98
C ALA A 253 3.08 -4.21 2.33
N GLN A 254 3.36 -3.30 1.39
CA GLN A 254 4.37 -2.24 1.56
C GLN A 254 3.98 -0.89 0.94
N ASN A 255 2.69 -0.64 0.71
CA ASN A 255 2.26 0.53 -0.07
C ASN A 255 2.93 0.56 -1.46
N GLY A 256 3.08 -0.63 -2.05
CA GLY A 256 3.82 -0.83 -3.30
C GLY A 256 3.04 -0.30 -4.49
N ARG A 257 3.76 0.11 -5.53
CA ARG A 257 3.19 0.60 -6.78
C ARG A 257 2.78 -0.55 -7.68
N ILE A 258 1.92 -0.28 -8.65
CA ILE A 258 1.55 -1.25 -9.70
C ILE A 258 2.80 -1.66 -10.50
N VAL A 259 3.72 -0.73 -10.72
CA VAL A 259 5.00 -0.97 -11.41
C VAL A 259 5.81 -2.07 -10.72
N ASP A 260 5.92 -2.04 -9.38
CA ASP A 260 6.66 -3.05 -8.61
C ASP A 260 6.05 -4.45 -8.79
N GLY A 261 4.71 -4.52 -8.80
CA GLY A 261 3.97 -5.74 -9.06
C GLY A 261 4.23 -6.29 -10.47
N LEU A 262 4.20 -5.42 -11.48
CA LEU A 262 4.49 -5.79 -12.87
C LEU A 262 5.95 -6.22 -13.08
N ALA A 263 6.90 -5.56 -12.43
CA ALA A 263 8.31 -5.90 -12.47
C ALA A 263 8.57 -7.29 -11.85
N LEU A 264 7.90 -7.60 -10.73
CA LEU A 264 7.96 -8.92 -10.13
C LEU A 264 7.35 -9.99 -11.03
N PHE A 265 6.21 -9.71 -11.67
CA PHE A 265 5.59 -10.62 -12.63
C PHE A 265 6.54 -10.91 -13.79
N LYS A 266 7.08 -9.87 -14.43
CA LYS A 266 8.08 -9.96 -15.50
C LYS A 266 9.25 -10.86 -15.09
N LYS A 267 9.85 -10.60 -13.92
CA LYS A 267 11.00 -11.34 -13.43
C LYS A 267 10.68 -12.82 -13.18
N ASN A 268 9.52 -13.13 -12.61
CA ASN A 268 9.10 -14.52 -12.41
C ASN A 268 8.89 -15.26 -13.74
N VAL A 269 8.26 -14.61 -14.73
CA VAL A 269 8.05 -15.19 -16.06
C VAL A 269 9.39 -15.42 -16.76
N THR A 270 10.25 -14.39 -16.84
CA THR A 270 11.57 -14.50 -17.48
C THR A 270 12.40 -15.64 -16.88
N LEU A 271 12.57 -15.67 -15.56
CA LEU A 271 13.39 -16.69 -14.91
C LEU A 271 12.83 -18.10 -15.04
N HIS A 272 11.50 -18.24 -15.17
CA HIS A 272 10.88 -19.53 -15.40
C HIS A 272 11.28 -20.11 -16.75
N PHE A 273 11.21 -19.31 -17.82
CA PHE A 273 11.59 -19.74 -19.17
C PHE A 273 13.11 -19.84 -19.36
N GLU A 274 13.91 -19.20 -18.51
CA GLU A 274 15.35 -19.47 -18.38
C GLU A 274 15.69 -20.77 -17.61
N GLY A 275 14.67 -21.50 -17.10
CA GLY A 275 14.86 -22.76 -16.40
C GLY A 275 15.27 -22.64 -14.94
N GLN A 276 15.09 -21.47 -14.31
CA GLN A 276 15.30 -21.33 -12.87
C GLN A 276 14.22 -22.07 -12.09
N VAL A 277 14.67 -22.87 -11.11
CA VAL A 277 13.80 -23.66 -10.25
C VAL A 277 13.20 -22.76 -9.16
N GLU A 278 11.89 -22.81 -8.98
CA GLU A 278 11.17 -22.06 -7.95
C GLU A 278 11.40 -22.57 -6.52
N CYS A 279 11.00 -21.76 -5.54
CA CYS A 279 10.90 -22.18 -4.15
C CYS A 279 9.74 -23.16 -3.97
N ALA A 280 10.00 -24.34 -3.43
CA ALA A 280 8.98 -25.37 -3.25
C ALA A 280 8.04 -25.13 -2.04
N ILE A 281 8.17 -23.99 -1.35
CA ILE A 281 7.22 -23.55 -0.30
C ILE A 281 6.24 -22.52 -0.87
N CYS A 282 6.74 -21.47 -1.51
CA CYS A 282 5.90 -20.37 -1.99
C CYS A 282 5.60 -20.42 -3.50
N TYR A 283 6.17 -21.39 -4.23
CA TYR A 283 6.04 -21.57 -5.69
C TYR A 283 6.44 -20.34 -6.52
N SER A 284 7.20 -19.42 -5.93
CA SER A 284 7.76 -18.25 -6.60
C SER A 284 9.27 -18.42 -6.80
N ILE A 285 9.80 -17.88 -7.90
CA ILE A 285 11.24 -17.84 -8.16
C ILE A 285 11.86 -16.68 -7.38
N ILE A 286 11.17 -15.53 -7.33
CA ILE A 286 11.60 -14.37 -6.56
C ILE A 286 10.85 -14.31 -5.23
N SER A 287 11.60 -14.20 -4.14
CA SER A 287 11.05 -13.99 -2.81
C SER A 287 10.43 -12.61 -2.71
N VAL A 288 9.16 -12.54 -2.30
CA VAL A 288 8.46 -11.28 -2.03
C VAL A 288 9.01 -10.53 -0.80
N MET A 289 9.81 -11.20 0.04
CA MET A 289 10.33 -10.61 1.28
C MET A 289 11.64 -9.85 1.07
N ASP A 290 12.50 -10.37 0.19
CA ASP A 290 13.89 -9.91 0.06
C ASP A 290 14.43 -9.97 -1.38
N GLY A 291 13.58 -10.28 -2.37
CA GLY A 291 13.96 -10.36 -3.78
C GLY A 291 14.91 -11.51 -4.14
N SER A 292 15.22 -12.40 -3.18
CA SER A 292 16.22 -13.46 -3.35
C SER A 292 15.72 -14.65 -4.19
N LEU A 293 16.67 -15.37 -4.77
CA LEU A 293 16.44 -16.65 -5.46
C LEU A 293 16.43 -17.82 -4.45
N PRO A 294 15.75 -18.95 -4.76
CA PRO A 294 15.70 -20.11 -3.90
C PRO A 294 17.03 -20.87 -3.95
N LYS A 295 18.01 -20.41 -3.17
CA LYS A 295 19.37 -20.97 -3.15
C LYS A 295 19.51 -22.17 -2.20
N LYS A 296 18.60 -22.34 -1.23
CA LYS A 296 18.69 -23.44 -0.25
C LYS A 296 18.13 -24.72 -0.86
N ARG A 297 18.98 -25.73 -1.08
CA ARG A 297 18.61 -27.00 -1.73
C ARG A 297 18.58 -28.14 -0.72
N CYS A 298 17.49 -28.92 -0.66
CA CYS A 298 17.47 -30.14 0.13
C CYS A 298 18.45 -31.17 -0.44
N ARG A 299 19.25 -31.82 0.41
CA ARG A 299 20.20 -32.86 -0.04
C ARG A 299 19.51 -34.14 -0.50
N THR A 300 18.35 -34.48 0.07
CA THR A 300 17.58 -35.69 -0.27
C THR A 300 16.73 -35.48 -1.52
N CYS A 301 15.68 -34.65 -1.45
CA CYS A 301 14.72 -34.48 -2.55
C CYS A 301 15.14 -33.44 -3.60
N LYS A 302 16.27 -32.74 -3.40
CA LYS A 302 16.83 -31.74 -4.33
C LYS A 302 15.98 -30.50 -4.61
N ASN A 303 14.80 -30.38 -4.01
CA ASN A 303 13.95 -29.18 -4.06
C ASN A 303 14.65 -27.95 -3.47
N ARG A 304 14.30 -26.77 -3.97
CA ARG A 304 14.91 -25.49 -3.61
C ARG A 304 13.96 -24.61 -2.79
N PHE A 305 14.53 -23.75 -1.96
CA PHE A 305 13.78 -22.87 -1.04
C PHE A 305 14.46 -21.50 -0.92
N HIS A 306 13.66 -20.45 -0.77
CA HIS A 306 14.15 -19.16 -0.25
C HIS A 306 14.57 -19.33 1.21
N ALA A 307 15.62 -18.62 1.63
CA ALA A 307 16.10 -18.68 3.00
C ALA A 307 15.01 -18.24 3.99
N ALA A 308 14.29 -17.16 3.68
CA ALA A 308 13.20 -16.63 4.51
C ALA A 308 12.00 -17.60 4.61
N CYS A 309 11.59 -18.21 3.50
CA CYS A 309 10.50 -19.21 3.48
C CYS A 309 10.86 -20.43 4.34
N LEU A 310 12.08 -20.95 4.17
CA LEU A 310 12.55 -22.11 4.91
C LEU A 310 12.69 -21.81 6.41
N TYR A 311 13.23 -20.64 6.75
CA TYR A 311 13.35 -20.19 8.14
C TYR A 311 11.98 -20.06 8.81
N ARG A 312 11.02 -19.41 8.14
CA ARG A 312 9.64 -19.28 8.64
C ARG A 312 8.97 -20.63 8.85
N TRP A 313 9.16 -21.56 7.91
CA TRP A 313 8.66 -22.92 8.04
C TRP A 313 9.20 -23.60 9.31
N ILE A 314 10.52 -23.67 9.46
CA ILE A 314 11.19 -24.34 10.60
C ILE A 314 10.70 -23.78 11.93
N ASN A 315 10.59 -22.46 12.04
CA ASN A 315 10.12 -21.79 13.25
C ASN A 315 8.66 -22.10 13.58
N THR A 316 7.82 -22.24 12.55
CA THR A 316 6.37 -22.48 12.72
C THR A 316 6.06 -23.96 12.92
N SER A 317 6.85 -24.86 12.32
CA SER A 317 6.66 -26.31 12.39
C SER A 317 7.40 -26.97 13.56
N HIS A 318 8.19 -26.21 14.33
CA HIS A 318 9.08 -26.71 15.39
C HIS A 318 9.96 -27.89 14.95
N SER A 319 10.37 -27.91 13.67
CA SER A 319 11.12 -29.02 13.06
C SER A 319 12.12 -28.48 12.05
N SER A 320 13.38 -28.92 12.13
CA SER A 320 14.47 -28.59 11.20
C SER A 320 14.46 -29.43 9.91
N SER A 321 13.34 -30.09 9.62
CA SER A 321 13.21 -31.03 8.52
C SER A 321 12.71 -30.37 7.23
N CYS A 322 13.01 -31.00 6.10
CA CYS A 322 12.51 -30.60 4.80
C CYS A 322 10.98 -30.64 4.76
N PRO A 323 10.29 -29.56 4.32
CA PRO A 323 8.83 -29.54 4.22
C PRO A 323 8.25 -30.66 3.35
N LEU A 324 9.02 -31.17 2.40
CA LEU A 324 8.57 -32.15 1.41
C LEU A 324 8.95 -33.59 1.78
N CYS A 325 10.22 -33.84 2.12
CA CYS A 325 10.70 -35.21 2.36
C CYS A 325 11.02 -35.50 3.83
N ARG A 326 10.82 -34.54 4.73
CA ARG A 326 11.07 -34.64 6.18
C ARG A 326 12.50 -35.06 6.58
N SER A 327 13.46 -35.05 5.66
CA SER A 327 14.88 -35.23 5.98
C SER A 327 15.48 -33.97 6.60
N ASP A 328 16.49 -34.10 7.45
CA ASP A 328 17.18 -32.95 8.02
C ASP A 328 17.77 -32.03 6.96
N ILE A 329 17.50 -30.73 7.11
CA ILE A 329 17.97 -29.67 6.21
C ILE A 329 19.24 -28.99 6.72
N LEU A 330 19.55 -29.10 8.01
CA LEU A 330 20.61 -28.36 8.70
C LEU A 330 22.01 -29.02 8.65
N HIS A 331 22.22 -29.99 7.76
CA HIS A 331 23.53 -30.60 7.55
C HIS A 331 24.09 -30.32 6.17
#